data_AF-A0A4W4EMZ0-F1
#
_entry.id   AF-A0A4W4EMZ0-F1
#
_cell.length_a   1.000
_cell.length_b   1.000
_cell.length_c   1.000
_cell.angle_alpha   90.00
_cell.angle_beta   90.00
_cell.angle_gamma   90.00
#
_symmetry.space_group_name_H-M   'P 1'
#
loop_
_entity.id
_entity.type
_entity.pdbx_description
1 polymer ?
#
loop_
_entity_poly.entity_id
_entity_poly.type
_entity_poly.pdbx_seq_one_letter_code
_entity_poly.pdbx_strand_id
1 'polypeptide(L)'
;MTKLLEWLFAVSLVGVAWGLVTFDLLDFQFPAVYREVAWPMPVYLLVVFGCYSLATVGYRVATFNDCEEAARELQGQIQEAKEDLKKKGLKI
;
A
#
# COMPACT_ATOMS: atom_id res chain seq x y z
N MET A 1 -20.90 17.18 4.11
CA MET A 1 -19.74 17.27 3.20
C MET A 1 -19.22 15.87 2.97
N THR A 2 -19.10 15.42 1.72
CA THR A 2 -18.55 14.08 1.44
C THR A 2 -17.04 14.11 1.68
N LYS A 3 -16.47 13.03 2.25
CA LYS A 3 -15.02 12.92 2.52
C LYS A 3 -14.16 13.18 1.29
N LEU A 4 -14.67 12.83 0.11
CA LEU A 4 -14.05 13.09 -1.18
C LEU A 4 -13.85 14.59 -1.44
N LEU A 5 -14.83 15.42 -1.12
CA LEU A 5 -14.75 16.87 -1.32
C LEU A 5 -13.67 17.48 -0.42
N GLU A 6 -13.59 17.04 0.84
CA GLU A 6 -12.55 17.47 1.79
C GLU A 6 -11.15 17.17 1.26
N TRP A 7 -10.93 15.95 0.74
CA TRP A 7 -9.65 15.55 0.17
C TRP A 7 -9.31 16.30 -1.13
N LEU A 8 -10.29 16.52 -2.00
CA LEU A 8 -10.08 17.29 -3.23
C LEU A 8 -9.67 18.73 -2.93
N PHE A 9 -10.33 19.38 -1.97
CA PHE A 9 -9.95 20.73 -1.55
C PHE A 9 -8.54 20.77 -0.95
N ALA A 10 -8.19 19.80 -0.10
CA ALA A 10 -6.85 19.72 0.49
C ALA A 10 -5.76 19.55 -0.58
N VAL A 11 -5.94 18.61 -1.51
CA VAL A 11 -4.99 18.37 -2.61
C VAL A 11 -4.89 19.58 -3.53
N SER A 12 -6.01 20.22 -3.84
CA SER A 12 -6.03 21.44 -4.65
C SER A 12 -5.25 22.57 -3.98
N LEU A 13 -5.43 22.79 -2.67
CA LEU A 13 -4.74 23.85 -1.93
C LEU A 13 -3.22 23.61 -1.90
N VAL A 14 -2.81 22.36 -1.66
CA VAL A 14 -1.39 21.96 -1.71
C VAL A 14 -0.81 22.13 -3.12
N GLY A 15 -1.54 21.75 -4.17
CA GLY A 15 -1.12 21.91 -5.56
C GLY A 15 -1.01 23.37 -5.99
N VAL A 16 -1.90 24.24 -5.51
CA VAL A 16 -1.82 25.68 -5.74
C VAL A 16 -0.61 26.28 -5.02
N ALA A 17 -0.41 25.95 -3.74
CA ALA A 17 0.75 26.39 -2.98
C ALA A 17 2.07 25.95 -3.65
N TRP A 18 2.10 24.70 -4.12
CA TRP A 18 3.19 24.13 -4.90
C TRP A 18 3.50 24.95 -6.16
N GLY A 19 2.48 25.16 -7.00
CA GLY A 19 2.60 25.91 -8.24
C GLY A 19 3.08 27.35 -8.03
N LEU A 20 2.56 28.01 -7.00
CA LEU A 20 2.97 29.38 -6.66
C LEU A 20 4.47 29.46 -6.32
N VAL A 21 4.99 28.48 -5.59
CA VAL A 21 6.41 28.42 -5.21
C VAL A 21 7.30 28.08 -6.42
N THR A 22 6.87 27.18 -7.31
CA THR A 22 7.67 26.78 -8.47
C THR A 22 7.70 27.83 -9.58
N PHE A 23 6.58 28.49 -9.84
CA PHE A 23 6.45 29.48 -10.92
C PHE A 23 6.72 30.92 -10.44
N ASP A 24 6.91 31.11 -9.13
CA ASP A 24 7.29 32.39 -8.53
C ASP A 24 6.36 33.54 -8.89
N LEU A 25 5.05 33.25 -8.91
CA LEU A 25 4.00 34.23 -9.25
C LEU A 25 3.89 35.38 -8.24
N LEU A 26 4.54 35.28 -7.09
CA LEU A 26 4.43 36.21 -5.97
C LEU A 26 5.73 36.98 -5.69
N ASP A 27 6.75 36.89 -6.58
CA ASP A 27 8.04 37.58 -6.44
C ASP A 27 8.66 37.37 -5.04
N PHE A 28 8.57 36.15 -4.50
CA PHE A 28 9.18 35.86 -3.22
C PHE A 28 10.69 35.74 -3.44
N GLN A 29 11.48 36.56 -2.75
CA GLN A 29 12.94 36.47 -2.77
C GLN A 29 13.46 35.23 -2.02
N PHE A 30 13.11 34.04 -2.50
CA PHE A 30 13.65 32.79 -1.99
C PHE A 30 15.08 32.56 -2.51
N PRO A 31 15.99 32.03 -1.68
CA PRO A 31 17.31 31.59 -2.14
C PRO A 31 17.20 30.58 -3.29
N ALA A 32 18.09 30.66 -4.27
CA ALA A 32 18.08 29.80 -5.46
C ALA A 32 17.99 28.29 -5.13
N VAL A 33 18.66 27.88 -4.04
CA VAL A 33 18.64 26.51 -3.51
C VAL A 33 17.22 25.99 -3.24
N TYR A 34 16.33 26.85 -2.73
CA TYR A 34 14.96 26.43 -2.42
C TYR A 34 14.16 26.14 -3.69
N ARG A 35 14.42 26.88 -4.77
CA ARG A 35 13.76 26.68 -6.07
C ARG A 35 14.21 25.40 -6.75
N GLU A 36 15.50 25.11 -6.67
CA GLU A 36 16.09 23.87 -7.21
C GLU A 36 15.55 22.62 -6.51
N VAL A 37 15.35 22.68 -5.19
CA VAL A 37 14.74 21.60 -4.42
C VAL A 37 13.22 21.57 -4.60
N ALA A 38 12.61 22.74 -4.80
CA ALA A 38 11.18 22.81 -5.04
C ALA A 38 10.86 22.08 -6.34
N TRP A 39 11.32 22.50 -7.51
CA TRP A 39 10.92 21.89 -8.79
C TRP A 39 10.70 20.34 -8.81
N PRO A 40 11.62 19.49 -8.29
CA PRO A 40 11.46 18.03 -8.24
C PRO A 40 10.63 17.45 -7.07
N MET A 41 10.10 18.25 -6.15
CA MET A 41 9.41 17.77 -4.93
C MET A 41 8.23 16.80 -5.19
N PRO A 42 7.39 16.97 -6.23
CA PRO A 42 6.36 15.99 -6.57
C PRO A 42 6.95 14.63 -6.95
N VAL A 43 8.10 14.61 -7.63
CA VAL A 43 8.80 13.38 -7.99
C VAL A 43 9.37 12.72 -6.73
N TYR A 44 9.97 13.49 -5.82
CA TYR A 44 10.42 12.94 -4.53
C TYR A 44 9.28 12.33 -3.72
N LEU A 45 8.11 12.98 -3.70
CA LEU A 45 6.93 12.45 -3.03
C LEU A 45 6.47 11.12 -3.63
N LEU A 46 6.47 11.00 -4.97
CA LEU A 46 6.16 9.74 -5.64
C LEU A 46 7.17 8.64 -5.33
N VAL A 47 8.47 8.95 -5.29
CA VAL A 47 9.51 7.97 -4.94
C VAL A 47 9.34 7.47 -3.51
N VAL A 48 9.15 8.38 -2.54
CA VAL A 48 8.93 8.01 -1.14
C VAL A 48 7.66 7.18 -0.98
N PHE A 49 6.57 7.57 -1.66
CA PHE A 49 5.32 6.80 -1.67
C PHE A 49 5.52 5.39 -2.26
N GLY A 50 6.27 5.28 -3.36
CA GLY A 50 6.63 4.01 -3.99
C GLY A 50 7.42 3.10 -3.04
N CYS A 51 8.46 3.63 -2.40
CA CYS A 51 9.26 2.89 -1.41
C CYS A 51 8.41 2.44 -0.22
N TYR A 52 7.57 3.31 0.32
CA TYR A 52 6.66 2.98 1.43
C TYR A 52 5.66 1.89 1.05
N SER A 53 5.08 1.98 -0.15
CA SER A 53 4.13 0.99 -0.68
C SER A 53 4.82 -0.37 -0.85
N LEU A 54 5.99 -0.41 -1.48
CA LEU A 54 6.77 -1.64 -1.66
C LEU A 54 7.18 -2.26 -0.32
N ALA A 55 7.64 -1.45 0.64
CA ALA A 55 7.98 -1.93 1.97
C ALA A 55 6.76 -2.53 2.69
N THR A 56 5.60 -1.87 2.61
CA THR A 56 4.36 -2.34 3.24
C THR A 56 3.88 -3.64 2.62
N VAL A 57 3.87 -3.73 1.29
CA VAL A 57 3.49 -4.95 0.57
C VAL A 57 4.47 -6.07 0.86
N GLY A 58 5.78 -5.81 0.76
CA GLY A 58 6.83 -6.76 1.06
C GLY A 58 6.76 -7.29 2.49
N TYR A 59 6.53 -6.42 3.47
CA TYR A 59 6.35 -6.82 4.86
C TYR A 59 5.12 -7.71 5.05
N ARG A 60 3.99 -7.36 4.43
CA ARG A 60 2.75 -8.18 4.52
C ARG A 60 2.89 -9.53 3.83
N VAL A 61 3.61 -9.60 2.72
CA VAL A 61 3.90 -10.86 2.02
C VAL A 61 4.86 -11.72 2.83
N ALA A 62 5.93 -11.14 3.37
CA ALA A 62 6.89 -11.86 4.20
C ALA A 62 6.30 -12.35 5.53
N THR A 63 5.31 -11.63 6.06
CA THR A 63 4.60 -11.98 7.30
C THR A 63 3.26 -12.65 7.02
N PHE A 64 3.01 -13.11 5.78
CA PHE A 64 1.83 -13.90 5.49
C PHE A 64 1.96 -15.20 6.29
N ASN A 65 1.12 -15.36 7.32
CA ASN A 65 1.18 -16.47 8.25
C ASN A 65 1.02 -17.77 7.45
N ASP A 66 2.09 -18.57 7.36
CA ASP A 66 2.00 -19.88 6.76
C ASP A 66 1.01 -20.69 7.59
N CYS A 67 -0.16 -20.97 7.01
CA CYS A 67 -1.23 -21.76 7.62
C CYS A 67 -0.85 -23.25 7.70
N GLU A 68 0.38 -23.58 8.12
CA GLU A 68 0.88 -24.95 8.21
C GLU A 68 0.03 -25.78 9.18
N GLU A 69 -0.36 -25.22 10.31
CA GLU A 69 -1.22 -25.89 11.29
C GLU A 69 -2.58 -26.24 10.69
N ALA A 70 -3.25 -25.27 10.06
CA ALA A 70 -4.54 -25.50 9.42
C ALA A 70 -4.43 -26.50 8.27
N ALA A 71 -3.33 -26.47 7.49
CA ALA A 71 -3.08 -27.45 6.43
C ALA A 71 -2.87 -28.87 7.01
N ARG A 72 -2.15 -28.99 8.12
CA ARG A 72 -1.91 -30.27 8.80
C ARG A 72 -3.19 -30.84 9.42
N GLU A 73 -4.00 -29.97 10.04
CA GLU A 73 -5.32 -30.36 10.58
C GLU A 73 -6.26 -30.85 9.47
N LEU A 74 -6.35 -30.12 8.36
CA LEU A 74 -7.13 -30.53 7.18
C LEU A 74 -6.66 -31.87 6.62
N GLN A 75 -5.34 -32.10 6.53
CA GLN A 75 -4.80 -33.40 6.10
C GLN A 75 -5.21 -34.53 7.04
N GLY A 76 -5.22 -34.29 8.36
CA GLY A 76 -5.72 -35.25 9.35
C GLY A 76 -7.20 -35.60 9.13
N GLN A 77 -8.05 -34.58 8.97
CA GLN A 77 -9.48 -34.76 8.70
C GLN A 77 -9.75 -35.52 7.40
N ILE A 78 -8.94 -35.27 6.35
CA ILE A 78 -9.04 -36.02 5.08
C ILE A 78 -8.71 -37.50 5.30
N GLN A 79 -7.68 -37.80 6.09
CA GLN A 79 -7.28 -39.18 6.36
C GLN A 79 -8.36 -39.93 7.15
N GLU A 80 -8.91 -39.30 8.18
CA GLU A 80 -9.99 -39.86 8.99
C GLU A 80 -11.26 -40.11 8.16
N ALA A 81 -11.65 -39.14 7.31
CA ALA A 81 -12.78 -39.28 6.41
C ALA A 81 -12.58 -40.42 5.39
N LYS A 82 -11.35 -40.61 4.88
CA LYS A 82 -11.02 -41.73 3.97
C LYS A 82 -11.17 -43.08 4.67
N GLU A 83 -10.70 -43.19 5.91
CA GLU A 83 -10.81 -44.41 6.69
C GLU A 83 -12.27 -44.75 7.00
N ASP A 84 -13.07 -43.75 7.36
CA ASP A 84 -14.50 -43.94 7.64
C ASP A 84 -15.31 -44.33 6.39
N LEU A 85 -14.98 -43.75 5.23
CA LEU A 85 -15.57 -44.17 3.95
C LEU A 85 -15.19 -45.62 3.60
N LYS A 86 -13.94 -46.02 3.85
CA LYS A 86 -13.48 -47.41 3.66
C LYS A 86 -14.19 -48.37 4.61
N LYS A 87 -14.39 -48.01 5.88
CA LYS A 87 -15.19 -48.80 6.86
C LYS A 87 -16.64 -48.96 6.40
N LYS A 88 -17.20 -47.94 5.76
CA LYS A 88 -18.56 -47.97 5.18
C LYS A 88 -18.64 -48.76 3.86
N GLY A 89 -17.55 -49.38 3.41
CA GLY A 89 -17.52 -50.21 2.20
C GLY A 89 -17.51 -49.41 0.89
N LEU A 90 -17.34 -48.09 0.97
CA LEU A 90 -17.26 -47.20 -0.19
C LEU A 90 -15.80 -47.18 -0.68
N LYS A 91 -15.59 -47.45 -1.97
CA LYS A 91 -14.26 -47.35 -2.59
C LYS A 91 -13.93 -45.89 -2.88
N ILE A 92 -12.81 -45.42 -2.34
CA ILE A 92 -12.12 -44.17 -2.69
C ILE A 92 -10.92 -44.52 -3.55
#